data_AF-A0A6N3X6L9-F1
#
_entry.id   AF-A0A6N3X6L9-F1
#
_cell.length_a   1.000
_cell.length_b   1.000
_cell.length_c   1.000
_cell.angle_alpha   90.00
_cell.angle_beta   90.00
_cell.angle_gamma   90.00
#
_symmetry.space_group_name_H-M   'P 1'
#
loop_
_entity.id
_entity.type
_entity.pdbx_description
1 polymer ?
#
loop_
_entity_poly.entity_id
_entity_poly.type
_entity_poly.pdbx_seq_one_letter_code
_entity_poly.pdbx_strand_id
1 'polypeptide(L)'
;PVPQLTQKNREDLTRCAEDILLAREAHFPATIAELYNPQTMPENLRHAHDRNDECLERIVIGRRFKNDTERLEKLFALYVKMIGKEGGKGATGAMPTATVKPPEVNP
;
A
#
# COMPACT_ATOMS: atom_id res chain seq x y z
N PRO A 1 -5.40 2.07 6.44
CA PRO A 1 -6.87 1.88 6.47
C PRO A 1 -7.33 1.43 5.07
N VAL A 2 -7.96 0.26 4.96
CA VAL A 2 -8.40 -0.29 3.68
C VAL A 2 -9.93 -0.21 3.63
N PRO A 3 -10.52 0.40 2.59
CA PRO A 3 -11.98 0.44 2.45
C PRO A 3 -12.54 -0.96 2.22
N GLN A 4 -13.85 -1.12 2.38
CA GLN A 4 -14.52 -2.39 2.05
C GLN A 4 -14.30 -2.72 0.56
N LEU A 5 -13.70 -3.87 0.31
CA LEU A 5 -13.39 -4.31 -1.05
C LEU A 5 -14.59 -4.98 -1.69
N THR A 6 -14.98 -4.50 -2.87
CA THR A 6 -15.94 -5.19 -3.73
C THR A 6 -15.33 -6.50 -4.25
N GLN A 7 -16.17 -7.38 -4.79
CA GLN A 7 -15.69 -8.61 -5.44
C GLN A 7 -14.72 -8.31 -6.58
N LYS A 8 -15.04 -7.31 -7.43
CA LYS A 8 -14.18 -6.87 -8.52
C LYS A 8 -12.83 -6.34 -8.02
N ASN A 9 -12.81 -5.58 -6.92
CA ASN A 9 -11.56 -5.10 -6.32
C ASN A 9 -10.66 -6.26 -5.91
N ARG A 10 -11.25 -7.33 -5.34
CA ARG A 10 -10.50 -8.52 -4.93
C ARG A 10 -9.92 -9.25 -6.14
N GLU A 11 -10.71 -9.46 -7.18
CA GLU A 11 -10.26 -10.08 -8.42
C GLU A 11 -9.12 -9.30 -9.08
N ASP A 12 -9.21 -7.97 -9.08
CA ASP A 12 -8.19 -7.09 -9.66
C ASP A 12 -6.88 -7.20 -8.88
N LEU A 13 -6.94 -7.13 -7.54
CA LEU A 13 -5.78 -7.30 -6.67
C LEU A 13 -5.18 -8.71 -6.76
N THR A 14 -6.01 -9.74 -6.89
CA THR A 14 -5.56 -11.13 -7.08
C THR A 14 -4.74 -11.25 -8.35
N ARG A 15 -5.21 -10.70 -9.48
CA ARG A 15 -4.43 -10.72 -10.72
C ARG A 15 -3.12 -9.95 -10.61
N CYS A 16 -3.11 -8.80 -9.92
CA CYS A 16 -1.86 -8.07 -9.66
C CYS A 16 -0.87 -8.90 -8.83
N ALA A 17 -1.36 -9.63 -7.82
CA ALA A 17 -0.53 -10.50 -7.00
C ALA A 17 0.06 -11.67 -7.82
N GLU A 18 -0.74 -12.28 -8.68
CA GLU A 18 -0.30 -13.35 -9.59
C GLU A 18 0.78 -12.83 -10.57
N ASP A 19 0.58 -11.66 -11.18
CA ASP A 19 1.58 -11.02 -12.05
C ASP A 19 2.91 -10.78 -11.32
N ILE A 20 2.87 -10.35 -10.05
CA ILE A 20 4.08 -10.19 -9.22
C ILE A 20 4.76 -11.53 -8.97
N LEU A 21 4.00 -12.60 -8.68
CA LEU A 21 4.55 -13.93 -8.46
C LEU A 21 5.23 -14.48 -9.72
N LEU A 22 4.57 -14.36 -10.89
CA LEU A 22 5.13 -14.75 -12.18
C LEU A 22 6.39 -13.95 -12.50
N ALA A 23 6.39 -12.63 -12.25
CA ALA A 23 7.56 -11.80 -12.46
C ALA A 23 8.74 -12.22 -11.58
N ARG A 24 8.50 -12.62 -10.32
CA ARG A 24 9.55 -13.16 -9.44
C ARG A 24 10.08 -14.50 -9.95
N GLU A 25 9.19 -15.41 -10.34
CA GLU A 25 9.56 -16.76 -10.81
C GLU A 25 10.42 -16.72 -12.08
N ALA A 26 10.16 -15.78 -12.98
CA ALA A 26 10.93 -15.58 -14.21
C ALA A 26 12.43 -15.28 -13.99
N HIS A 27 12.83 -14.94 -12.76
CA HIS A 27 14.21 -14.60 -12.40
C HIS A 27 14.87 -15.64 -11.48
N PHE A 28 14.28 -16.83 -11.34
CA PHE A 28 14.95 -17.93 -10.64
C PHE A 28 16.35 -18.20 -11.26
N PRO A 29 17.42 -18.34 -10.46
CA PRO A 29 17.46 -18.62 -9.02
C PRO A 29 17.65 -17.39 -8.10
N ALA A 30 17.39 -16.17 -8.55
CA ALA A 30 17.57 -14.97 -7.73
C ALA A 30 16.77 -15.03 -6.42
N THR A 31 17.40 -14.58 -5.34
CA THR A 31 16.79 -14.46 -4.01
C THR A 31 15.85 -13.24 -3.94
N ILE A 32 14.96 -13.23 -2.94
CA ILE A 32 14.10 -12.07 -2.69
C ILE A 32 14.92 -10.79 -2.44
N ALA A 33 16.06 -10.89 -1.75
CA ALA A 33 16.92 -9.73 -1.51
C ALA A 33 17.48 -9.14 -2.80
N GLU A 34 17.90 -9.99 -3.74
CA GLU A 34 18.40 -9.56 -5.05
C GLU A 34 17.29 -8.95 -5.92
N LEU A 35 16.10 -9.58 -5.92
CA LEU A 35 14.95 -9.10 -6.69
C LEU A 35 14.44 -7.73 -6.24
N TYR A 36 14.59 -7.42 -4.95
CA TYR A 36 14.09 -6.17 -4.36
C TYR A 36 15.19 -5.14 -4.07
N ASN A 37 16.41 -5.35 -4.57
CA ASN A 37 17.41 -4.30 -4.56
C ASN A 37 16.96 -3.14 -5.47
N PRO A 38 16.77 -1.91 -4.95
CA PRO A 38 16.21 -0.79 -5.73
C PRO A 38 16.98 -0.45 -7.00
N GLN A 39 18.29 -0.67 -7.00
CA GLN A 39 19.19 -0.37 -8.11
C GLN A 39 19.13 -1.43 -9.21
N THR A 40 18.86 -2.69 -8.85
CA THR A 40 18.93 -3.84 -9.77
C THR A 40 17.58 -4.56 -9.93
N MET A 41 16.50 -4.02 -9.36
CA MET A 41 15.17 -4.60 -9.45
C MET A 41 14.77 -4.79 -10.92
N PRO A 42 14.42 -6.02 -11.34
CA PRO A 42 14.05 -6.28 -12.72
C PRO A 42 12.85 -5.44 -13.17
N GLU A 43 12.89 -4.95 -14.41
CA GLU A 43 11.89 -4.04 -14.97
C GLU A 43 10.47 -4.65 -14.98
N ASN A 44 10.34 -5.91 -15.36
CA ASN A 44 9.04 -6.61 -15.34
C ASN A 44 8.47 -6.72 -13.92
N LEU A 45 9.31 -6.91 -12.89
CA LEU A 45 8.89 -6.94 -11.50
C LEU A 45 8.47 -5.53 -11.05
N ARG A 46 9.24 -4.50 -11.39
CA ARG A 46 8.89 -3.10 -11.10
C ARG A 46 7.54 -2.72 -11.72
N HIS A 47 7.31 -3.03 -12.99
CA HIS A 47 6.03 -2.82 -13.65
C HIS A 47 4.87 -3.61 -13.06
N ALA A 48 5.11 -4.81 -12.51
CA ALA A 48 4.08 -5.57 -11.80
C ALA A 48 3.67 -4.86 -10.49
N HIS A 49 4.63 -4.32 -9.74
CA HIS A 49 4.34 -3.49 -8.56
C HIS A 49 3.65 -2.18 -8.91
N ASP A 50 4.08 -1.48 -9.96
CA ASP A 50 3.43 -0.24 -10.40
C ASP A 50 1.94 -0.44 -10.75
N ARG A 51 1.61 -1.59 -11.35
CA ARG A 51 0.22 -1.98 -11.65
C ARG A 51 -0.57 -2.33 -10.39
N ASN A 52 0.05 -3.05 -9.45
CA ASN A 52 -0.54 -3.33 -8.14
C ASN A 52 -0.86 -2.03 -7.39
N ASP A 53 0.07 -1.10 -7.36
CA ASP A 53 -0.07 0.18 -6.68
C ASP A 53 -1.17 1.02 -7.31
N GLU A 54 -1.22 1.11 -8.65
CA GLU A 54 -2.33 1.80 -9.32
C GLU A 54 -3.69 1.17 -9.00
N CYS A 55 -3.77 -0.16 -8.98
CA CYS A 55 -5.00 -0.86 -8.62
C CYS A 55 -5.45 -0.46 -7.21
N LEU A 56 -4.53 -0.49 -6.24
CA LEU A 56 -4.80 -0.13 -4.86
C LEU A 56 -5.19 1.35 -4.73
N GLU A 57 -4.47 2.26 -5.39
CA GLU A 57 -4.75 3.70 -5.36
C GLU A 57 -6.13 4.01 -5.94
N ARG A 58 -6.52 3.36 -7.04
CA ARG A 58 -7.88 3.46 -7.60
C ARG A 58 -8.95 2.94 -6.63
N ILE A 59 -8.67 1.85 -5.91
CA ILE A 59 -9.60 1.32 -4.89
C ILE A 59 -9.76 2.28 -3.71
N VAL A 60 -8.66 2.88 -3.26
CA VAL A 60 -8.63 3.67 -2.02
C VAL A 60 -9.12 5.10 -2.24
N ILE A 61 -8.74 5.75 -3.35
CA ILE A 61 -9.02 7.16 -3.63
C ILE A 61 -9.59 7.44 -5.02
N GLY A 62 -9.74 6.43 -5.88
CA GLY A 62 -10.33 6.57 -7.23
C GLY A 62 -9.36 7.04 -8.32
N ARG A 63 -8.10 7.34 -8.01
CA ARG A 63 -7.06 7.79 -8.95
C ARG A 63 -5.65 7.55 -8.39
N ARG A 64 -4.60 7.80 -9.17
CA ARG A 64 -3.24 7.79 -8.64
C ARG A 64 -2.94 8.96 -7.70
N PHE A 65 -2.07 8.74 -6.72
CA PHE A 65 -1.50 9.83 -5.91
C PHE A 65 -0.58 10.71 -6.78
N LYS A 66 -0.55 12.00 -6.50
CA LYS A 66 0.35 12.94 -7.18
C LYS A 66 1.78 12.84 -6.67
N ASN A 67 1.94 12.59 -5.37
CA ASN A 67 3.23 12.50 -4.67
C ASN A 67 3.04 11.88 -3.28
N ASP A 68 4.15 11.68 -2.59
CA ASP A 68 4.17 11.05 -1.26
C ASP A 68 3.50 11.90 -0.19
N THR A 69 3.56 13.22 -0.29
CA THR A 69 2.87 14.13 0.64
C THR A 69 1.36 13.91 0.57
N GLU A 70 0.79 13.88 -0.65
CA GLU A 70 -0.63 13.59 -0.84
C GLU A 70 -0.98 12.19 -0.32
N ARG A 71 -0.14 11.19 -0.60
CA ARG A 71 -0.33 9.81 -0.12
C ARG A 71 -0.45 9.80 1.41
N LEU A 72 0.48 10.43 2.12
CA LEU A 72 0.47 10.50 3.57
C LEU A 72 -0.79 11.20 4.10
N GLU A 73 -1.10 12.38 3.60
CA GLU A 73 -2.27 13.16 4.03
C GLU A 73 -3.59 12.37 3.87
N LYS A 74 -3.77 11.70 2.72
CA LYS A 74 -4.96 10.89 2.46
C LYS A 74 -5.04 9.67 3.37
N LEU A 75 -3.91 8.98 3.58
CA LEU A 75 -3.88 7.82 4.46
C LEU A 75 -4.17 8.20 5.93
N PHE A 76 -3.64 9.33 6.41
CA PHE A 76 -3.97 9.87 7.72
C PHE A 76 -5.45 10.26 7.84
N ALA A 77 -6.01 10.95 6.84
CA ALA A 77 -7.43 11.31 6.84
C ALA A 77 -8.35 10.08 6.87
N LEU A 78 -8.02 9.04 6.09
CA LEU A 78 -8.74 7.76 6.11
C LEU A 78 -8.64 7.06 7.46
N TYR A 79 -7.49 7.15 8.12
CA TYR A 79 -7.25 6.52 9.41
C TYR A 79 -8.08 7.18 10.50
N VAL A 80 -8.07 8.52 10.58
CA VAL A 80 -8.90 9.28 11.52
C VAL A 80 -10.39 8.99 11.32
N LYS A 81 -10.85 8.91 10.06
CA LYS A 81 -12.23 8.55 9.74
C LYS A 81 -12.61 7.13 10.22
N MET A 82 -11.68 6.18 10.12
CA MET A 82 -11.91 4.80 10.55
C MET A 82 -12.05 4.72 12.08
N ILE A 83 -11.13 5.34 12.82
CA ILE A 83 -11.15 5.38 14.30
C ILE A 83 -12.36 6.17 14.81
N GLY A 84 -12.65 7.33 14.21
CA GLY A 84 -13.82 8.13 14.60
C GLY A 84 -15.16 7.42 14.37
N LYS A 85 -15.20 6.44 13.45
CA LYS A 85 -16.38 5.59 13.21
C LYS A 85 -16.46 4.40 14.17
N GLU A 86 -15.32 3.88 14.64
CA GLU A 86 -15.25 2.82 15.66
C GLU A 86 -15.60 3.33 17.06
N GLY A 87 -15.32 4.61 17.37
CA GLY A 87 -15.69 5.25 18.65
C GLY A 87 -17.20 5.41 18.91
N GLY A 88 -18.07 5.05 17.96
CA GLY A 88 -19.52 5.06 18.13
C GLY A 88 -20.12 3.79 18.75
N LYS A 89 -19.33 2.72 18.90
CA LYS A 89 -19.76 1.47 19.56
C LYS A 89 -18.62 0.88 20.39
N GLY A 90 -18.37 1.48 21.55
CA GLY A 90 -17.57 0.86 22.61
C GLY A 90 -16.56 1.80 23.25
N ALA A 91 -16.95 2.33 24.41
CA ALA A 91 -16.10 2.67 25.55
C ALA A 91 -14.81 3.50 25.33
N THR A 92 -14.86 4.75 25.83
CA THR A 92 -13.89 5.35 26.76
C THR A 92 -12.51 4.67 26.85
N GLY A 93 -11.54 5.20 26.11
CA GLY A 93 -10.11 4.89 26.27
C GLY A 93 -9.30 6.06 25.73
N ALA A 94 -8.41 6.60 26.55
CA ALA A 94 -7.62 7.79 26.27
C ALA A 94 -6.87 7.69 24.91
N MET A 95 -6.80 8.81 24.21
CA MET A 95 -5.94 9.01 23.05
C MET A 95 -4.49 8.68 23.44
N PRO A 96 -3.78 7.74 22.79
CA PRO A 96 -2.34 7.72 22.90
C PRO A 96 -1.84 8.97 22.16
N THR A 97 -1.13 9.83 22.87
CA THR A 97 -0.31 10.89 22.30
C THR A 97 0.75 10.23 21.42
N ALA A 98 0.43 10.02 20.14
CA ALA A 98 1.40 9.58 19.16
C ALA A 98 2.32 10.76 18.85
N THR A 99 3.44 10.84 19.57
CA THR A 99 4.62 11.54 19.07
C THR A 99 5.05 10.82 17.79
N VAL A 100 4.54 11.25 16.65
CA VAL A 100 5.02 10.80 15.35
C VAL A 100 6.42 11.39 15.20
N LYS A 101 7.45 10.60 15.55
CA LYS A 101 8.83 10.93 15.20
C LYS A 101 8.90 10.94 13.67
N PRO A 102 9.37 12.02 13.02
CA PRO A 102 9.47 12.08 11.57
C PRO A 102 10.36 10.92 11.07
N PRO A 103 10.08 10.36 9.87
CA PRO A 103 10.88 9.29 9.31
C PRO A 103 12.32 9.77 9.17
N GLU A 104 13.24 9.00 9.75
CA GLU A 104 14.68 9.20 9.64
C GLU A 104 15.05 8.98 8.17
N VAL A 105 15.34 10.08 7.47
CA VAL A 105 15.91 10.03 6.11
C VAL A 105 17.32 9.49 6.27
N ASN A 106 17.51 8.21 6.01
CA ASN A 106 18.82 7.58 6.03
C ASN A 106 19.65 8.13 4.85
N PRO A 107 20.93 8.49 5.05
CA PRO A 107 21.76 9.16 4.05
C PRO A 107 22.16 8.27 2.87
#